data_AF-A0A3A6NP40-F1
#
_entry.id   AF-A0A3A6NP40-F1
#
_cell.length_a   1.000
_cell.length_b   1.000
_cell.length_c   1.000
_cell.angle_alpha   90.00
_cell.angle_beta   90.00
_cell.angle_gamma   90.00
#
_symmetry.space_group_name_H-M   'P 1'
#
loop_
_entity.id
_entity.type
_entity.pdbx_description
1 polymer ?
#
loop_
_entity_poly.entity_id
_entity_poly.type
_entity_poly.pdbx_seq_one_letter_code
_entity_poly.pdbx_strand_id
1 'polypeptide(L)'
;MCLGLALGAALALAADQSGTGVEAAAKEHAPAAKIVYHGNVRSKKFHRPGCRYYNCRNCTAHFPSRERAIAAGYAPCKVCRP
;
A
#
# COMPACT_ATOMS: atom_id res chain seq x y z
N MET A 1 -51.19 38.28 33.00
CA MET A 1 -49.85 38.48 33.56
C MET A 1 -49.37 37.17 34.16
N CYS A 2 -48.81 36.27 33.34
CA CYS A 2 -48.06 35.09 33.81
C CYS A 2 -46.84 34.98 32.90
N LEU A 3 -45.73 35.57 33.36
CA LEU A 3 -44.41 35.39 32.78
C LEU A 3 -43.98 33.94 33.06
N GLY A 4 -43.77 33.16 32.01
CA GLY A 4 -43.19 31.82 32.07
C GLY A 4 -41.93 31.77 31.22
N LEU A 5 -40.77 31.94 31.87
CA LEU A 5 -39.45 31.65 31.31
C LEU A 5 -39.33 30.15 31.01
N ALA A 6 -38.87 29.80 29.81
CA ALA A 6 -38.15 28.56 29.59
C ALA A 6 -37.02 28.81 28.58
N LEU A 7 -35.80 28.88 29.12
CA LEU A 7 -34.54 28.65 28.41
C LEU A 7 -34.60 27.29 27.72
N GLY A 8 -34.24 27.24 26.44
CA GLY A 8 -34.10 25.98 25.71
C GLY A 8 -33.25 26.17 24.46
N ALA A 9 -31.93 26.08 24.64
CA ALA A 9 -30.94 26.11 23.58
C ALA A 9 -31.05 24.91 22.64
N ALA A 10 -30.97 25.14 21.33
CA ALA A 10 -30.56 24.13 20.37
C ALA A 10 -29.85 24.83 19.19
N LEU A 11 -28.55 25.07 19.38
CA LEU A 11 -27.62 25.44 18.34
C LEU A 11 -27.30 24.16 17.55
N ALA A 12 -27.89 23.97 16.38
CA ALA A 12 -27.55 22.88 15.47
C ALA A 12 -26.43 23.37 14.52
N LEU A 13 -25.21 22.89 14.75
CA LEU A 13 -24.06 23.07 13.87
C LEU A 13 -23.46 21.70 13.52
N ALA A 14 -23.14 21.54 12.23
CA ALA A 14 -22.31 20.50 11.59
C ALA A 14 -22.99 19.12 11.37
N ALA A 15 -22.74 18.37 10.29
CA ALA A 15 -21.64 18.40 9.33
C ALA A 15 -22.07 17.82 7.95
N ASP A 16 -21.54 18.39 6.87
CA ASP A 16 -21.63 17.92 5.49
C ASP A 16 -20.69 16.72 5.29
N GLN A 17 -21.26 15.53 5.10
CA GLN A 17 -20.56 14.28 4.84
C GLN A 17 -20.03 14.24 3.40
N SER A 18 -18.98 15.02 3.14
CA SER A 18 -18.22 14.92 1.89
C SER A 18 -17.30 13.69 1.94
N GLY A 19 -17.74 12.64 1.25
CA GLY A 19 -17.15 11.30 1.24
C GLY A 19 -15.69 11.24 0.80
N THR A 20 -14.88 10.53 1.59
CA THR A 20 -13.57 10.04 1.17
C THR A 20 -13.77 8.64 0.59
N GLY A 21 -13.73 8.56 -0.75
CA GLY A 21 -13.67 7.29 -1.46
C GLY A 21 -12.33 6.61 -1.22
N VAL A 22 -12.28 5.73 -0.22
CA VAL A 22 -11.17 4.81 0.03
C VAL A 22 -11.66 3.37 -0.04
N GLU A 23 -12.02 2.90 -1.24
CA GLU A 23 -12.23 1.46 -1.46
C GLU A 23 -11.55 1.01 -2.75
N ALA A 24 -10.21 1.05 -2.73
CA ALA A 24 -9.42 0.14 -3.55
C ALA A 24 -9.58 -1.26 -2.94
N ALA A 25 -10.52 -2.02 -3.49
CA ALA A 25 -10.77 -3.41 -3.16
C ALA A 25 -9.46 -4.22 -3.23
N ALA A 26 -8.86 -4.45 -2.07
CA ALA A 26 -7.91 -5.52 -1.86
C ALA A 26 -8.69 -6.83 -1.96
N LYS A 27 -8.80 -7.34 -3.20
CA LYS A 27 -9.30 -8.69 -3.46
C LYS A 27 -8.40 -9.66 -2.71
N GLU A 28 -8.90 -10.19 -1.60
CA GLU A 28 -8.29 -11.30 -0.87
C GLU A 28 -8.28 -12.52 -1.79
N HIS A 29 -7.16 -12.74 -2.47
CA HIS A 29 -6.86 -13.99 -3.13
C HIS A 29 -6.17 -14.91 -2.11
N ALA A 30 -6.62 -16.16 -2.08
CA ALA A 30 -5.97 -17.32 -1.48
C ALA A 30 -4.43 -17.22 -1.55
N PRO A 31 -3.67 -17.84 -0.63
CA PRO A 31 -2.21 -17.71 -0.59
C PRO A 31 -1.60 -18.40 -1.81
N ALA A 32 -1.61 -17.70 -2.95
CA ALA A 32 -0.69 -17.94 -4.04
C ALA A 32 0.69 -17.86 -3.39
N ALA A 33 1.46 -18.93 -3.50
CA ALA A 33 2.83 -19.00 -3.00
C ALA A 33 3.50 -17.65 -3.27
N LYS A 34 3.72 -16.86 -2.21
CA LYS A 34 4.07 -15.44 -2.37
C LYS A 34 5.40 -15.42 -3.11
N ILE A 35 5.38 -15.06 -4.40
CA ILE A 35 6.60 -14.91 -5.18
C ILE A 35 7.38 -13.78 -4.54
N VAL A 36 8.46 -14.15 -3.83
CA VAL A 36 9.33 -13.17 -3.18
C VAL A 36 10.34 -12.70 -4.21
N TYR A 37 10.32 -11.41 -4.54
CA TYR A 37 11.34 -10.79 -5.36
C TYR A 37 12.54 -10.41 -4.51
N HIS A 38 13.75 -10.65 -5.00
CA HIS A 38 14.98 -10.24 -4.33
C HIS A 38 15.54 -8.97 -4.94
N GLY A 39 15.83 -7.96 -4.12
CA GLY A 39 16.37 -6.67 -4.49
C GLY A 39 17.82 -6.49 -4.08
N ASN A 40 18.67 -6.14 -5.03
CA ASN A 40 20.04 -5.69 -4.78
C ASN A 40 20.02 -4.30 -4.13
N VAL A 41 20.42 -4.21 -2.85
CA VAL A 41 20.36 -2.98 -2.08
C VAL A 41 21.31 -1.88 -2.59
N ARG A 42 22.38 -2.26 -3.30
CA ARG A 42 23.36 -1.33 -3.88
C ARG A 42 22.89 -0.77 -5.22
N SER A 43 22.49 -1.64 -6.14
CA SER A 43 22.09 -1.22 -7.49
C SER A 43 20.61 -0.88 -7.64
N LYS A 44 19.82 -1.09 -6.58
CA LYS A 44 18.35 -0.95 -6.56
C LYS A 44 17.68 -1.72 -7.70
N LYS A 45 18.20 -2.89 -8.06
CA LYS A 45 17.58 -3.79 -9.06
C LYS A 45 16.91 -4.95 -8.35
N PHE A 46 15.71 -5.34 -8.76
CA PHE A 46 15.05 -6.54 -8.23
C PHE A 46 14.84 -7.63 -9.27
N HIS A 47 14.73 -8.86 -8.79
CA HIS A 47 14.74 -10.10 -9.54
C HIS A 47 13.59 -11.00 -9.09
N ARG A 48 12.94 -11.69 -10.03
CA ARG A 48 12.01 -12.79 -9.72
C ARG A 48 12.76 -14.10 -9.48
N PRO A 49 12.17 -15.07 -8.76
CA PRO A 49 12.70 -16.43 -8.67
C PRO A 49 13.00 -16.98 -10.08
N GLY A 50 14.12 -17.69 -10.23
CA GLY A 50 14.60 -18.21 -11.51
C GLY A 50 15.47 -17.23 -12.32
N CYS A 51 15.66 -15.99 -11.88
CA CYS A 51 16.69 -15.14 -12.45
C CYS A 51 18.08 -15.63 -12.03
N ARG A 52 19.05 -15.65 -12.95
CA ARG A 52 20.47 -15.96 -12.64
C ARG A 52 21.09 -15.06 -11.56
N TYR A 53 20.54 -13.87 -11.35
CA TYR A 53 21.01 -12.89 -10.37
C TYR A 53 20.15 -12.84 -9.10
N TYR A 54 19.18 -13.75 -8.96
CA TYR A 54 18.21 -13.73 -7.86
C TYR A 54 18.88 -13.82 -6.47
N ASN A 55 19.90 -14.67 -6.33
CA ASN A 55 20.63 -14.90 -5.08
C ASN A 55 21.98 -14.18 -5.04
N CYS A 56 22.08 -13.00 -5.64
CA CYS A 56 23.33 -12.24 -5.60
C CYS A 56 23.69 -11.83 -4.15
N ARG A 57 24.98 -11.64 -3.85
CA ARG A 57 25.44 -11.27 -2.49
C ARG A 57 24.75 -10.05 -1.89
N ASN A 58 24.38 -9.08 -2.73
CA ASN A 58 23.74 -7.83 -2.30
C ASN A 58 22.20 -7.88 -2.41
N CYS A 59 21.64 -9.00 -2.87
CA CYS A 59 20.21 -9.20 -3.11
C CYS A 59 19.50 -9.59 -1.81
N THR A 60 19.58 -8.71 -0.81
CA THR A 60 19.10 -8.94 0.57
C THR A 60 17.79 -8.22 0.88
N ALA A 61 17.24 -7.42 -0.05
CA ALA A 61 15.90 -6.88 0.09
C ALA A 61 14.88 -7.89 -0.47
N HIS A 62 13.75 -8.08 0.21
CA HIS A 62 12.70 -9.02 -0.18
C HIS A 62 11.39 -8.28 -0.40
N PHE A 63 10.73 -8.51 -1.53
CA PHE A 63 9.45 -7.87 -1.85
C PHE A 63 8.36 -8.91 -2.14
N PRO A 64 7.16 -8.75 -1.58
CA PRO A 64 6.05 -9.69 -1.81
C PRO A 64 5.36 -9.47 -3.16
N SER A 65 5.58 -8.33 -3.81
CA SER A 65 5.07 -8.04 -5.15
C SER A 65 6.00 -7.10 -5.91
N ARG A 66 5.82 -7.05 -7.22
CA ARG A 66 6.53 -6.15 -8.13
C ARG A 66 6.27 -4.68 -7.79
N GLU A 67 5.03 -4.34 -7.52
CA GLU A 67 4.56 -2.99 -7.18
C GLU A 67 5.21 -2.52 -5.89
N ARG A 68 5.33 -3.41 -4.88
CA ARG A 68 6.03 -3.09 -3.64
C ARG A 68 7.52 -2.85 -3.84
N ALA A 69 8.17 -3.60 -4.72
CA ALA A 69 9.57 -3.35 -5.08
C ALA A 69 9.75 -1.98 -5.74
N ILE A 70 8.85 -1.63 -6.66
CA ILE A 70 8.88 -0.35 -7.38
C ILE A 70 8.59 0.82 -6.42
N ALA A 71 7.57 0.68 -5.57
CA ALA A 71 7.25 1.67 -4.54
C ALA A 71 8.42 1.88 -3.55
N ALA A 72 9.21 0.84 -3.28
CA ALA A 72 10.44 0.93 -2.50
C ALA A 72 11.64 1.52 -3.26
N GLY A 73 11.45 1.98 -4.50
CA GLY A 73 12.49 2.60 -5.33
C GLY A 73 13.39 1.63 -6.09
N TYR A 74 13.01 0.35 -6.20
CA TYR A 74 13.77 -0.63 -6.96
C TYR A 74 13.27 -0.73 -8.40
N ALA A 75 14.21 -0.78 -9.34
CA ALA A 75 13.94 -0.94 -10.75
C ALA A 75 13.96 -2.43 -11.16
N PRO A 76 13.09 -2.87 -12.09
CA PRO A 76 13.06 -4.25 -12.55
C PRO A 76 14.35 -4.62 -13.29
N CYS A 77 14.79 -5.86 -13.11
CA CYS A 77 15.90 -6.41 -13.89
C CYS A 77 15.51 -6.58 -15.36
N LYS A 78 16.32 -6.04 -16.27
CA LYS A 78 16.08 -6.13 -17.73
C LYS A 78 16.22 -7.55 -18.29
N VAL A 79 16.90 -8.45 -17.56
CA VAL A 79 17.14 -9.85 -17.98
C VAL A 79 15.94 -10.72 -17.66
N CYS A 80 15.50 -10.75 -16.40
CA CYS A 80 14.36 -11.60 -16.01
C CYS A 80 12.99 -10.95 -16.20
N ARG A 81 12.94 -9.64 -16.51
CA ARG A 81 11.75 -8.81 -16.73
C ARG A 81 10.62 -9.17 -15.74
N PRO A 82 10.86 -8.94 -14.43
CA PRO A 82 9.89 -9.23 -13.39
C PRO A 82 8.68 -8.30 -13.45
#